data_AF-A0A7J9RCJ5-F1
#
_entry.id   AF-A0A7J9RCJ5-F1
#
_cell.length_a   1.000
_cell.length_b   1.000
_cell.length_c   1.000
_cell.angle_alpha   90.00
_cell.angle_beta   90.00
_cell.angle_gamma   90.00
#
_symmetry.space_group_name_H-M   'P 1'
#
loop_
_entity.id
_entity.type
_entity.pdbx_description
1 polymer ?
#
loop_
_entity_poly.entity_id
_entity_poly.type
_entity_poly.pdbx_seq_one_letter_code
_entity_poly.pdbx_strand_id
1 'polypeptide(L)'
;MDSAKEVGVMIDEFTPAYSRSWTEIEWMLAEAQEQMYEQKSKFLHRKRVKDKDGCRRAAAKYARAKGMADVLLWVLGGPGVIDPMRGFEDVSESSSLQQFSS
;
A
#
# COMPACT_ATOMS: atom_id res chain seq x y z
N MET A 1 8.75 -49.81 5.39
CA MET A 1 8.83 -48.93 6.56
C MET A 1 9.17 -47.55 6.04
N ASP A 2 8.11 -46.82 5.69
CA ASP A 2 8.17 -45.42 5.31
C ASP A 2 8.62 -44.58 6.51
N SER A 3 9.61 -43.74 6.32
CA SER A 3 9.82 -42.57 7.19
C SER A 3 10.10 -41.39 6.29
N ALA A 4 9.00 -40.67 6.04
CA ALA A 4 8.97 -39.41 5.35
C ALA A 4 9.86 -38.39 6.08
N LYS A 5 10.59 -37.63 5.27
CA LYS A 5 11.38 -36.47 5.67
C LYS A 5 10.45 -35.42 6.29
N GLU A 6 10.60 -35.11 7.57
CA GLU A 6 10.16 -33.82 8.12
C GLU A 6 11.20 -32.76 7.73
N VAL A 7 10.91 -32.04 6.65
CA VAL A 7 11.60 -30.78 6.36
C VAL A 7 10.84 -29.70 7.12
N GLY A 8 11.25 -29.47 8.38
CA GLY A 8 10.78 -28.33 9.15
C GLY A 8 11.24 -27.04 8.48
N VAL A 9 10.31 -26.27 7.92
CA VAL A 9 10.57 -24.94 7.40
C VAL A 9 10.82 -24.04 8.62
N MET A 10 12.09 -23.74 8.89
CA MET A 10 12.52 -22.70 9.81
C MET A 10 12.13 -21.35 9.19
N ILE A 11 10.92 -20.88 9.48
CA ILE A 11 10.55 -19.49 9.24
C ILE A 11 11.40 -18.63 10.18
N ASP A 12 12.35 -17.91 9.62
CA ASP A 12 13.12 -16.89 10.33
C ASP A 12 12.14 -15.85 10.89
N GLU A 13 12.05 -15.76 12.21
CA GLU A 13 11.11 -14.93 12.99
C GLU A 13 11.21 -13.43 12.65
N PHE A 14 12.29 -13.03 11.96
CA PHE A 14 12.58 -11.65 11.58
C PHE A 14 12.51 -11.36 10.08
N THR A 15 12.31 -12.36 9.22
CA THR A 15 12.09 -12.11 7.80
C THR A 15 10.67 -11.55 7.63
N PRO A 16 10.48 -10.35 7.06
CA PRO A 16 9.14 -9.85 6.76
C PRO A 16 8.39 -10.93 5.99
N ALA A 17 7.24 -11.37 6.50
CA ALA A 17 6.44 -12.43 5.87
C ALA A 17 5.98 -12.10 4.43
N TYR A 18 6.25 -10.88 3.97
CA TYR A 18 5.77 -10.33 2.72
C TYR A 18 6.94 -9.78 1.90
N SER A 19 7.48 -10.60 1.01
CA SER A 19 8.04 -10.10 -0.25
C SER A 19 6.89 -10.08 -1.26
N ARG A 20 6.26 -8.92 -1.46
CA ARG A 20 5.24 -8.76 -2.51
C ARG A 20 5.91 -8.36 -3.81
N SER A 21 5.53 -9.03 -4.89
CA SER A 21 5.90 -8.64 -6.24
C SER A 21 5.19 -7.35 -6.66
N TRP A 22 5.75 -6.64 -7.64
CA TRP A 22 5.11 -5.45 -8.22
C TRP A 22 3.68 -5.72 -8.71
N THR A 23 3.45 -6.86 -9.37
CA THR A 23 2.12 -7.28 -9.84
C THR A 23 1.13 -7.45 -8.69
N GLU A 24 1.56 -7.98 -7.54
CA GLU A 24 0.68 -8.07 -6.37
C GLU A 24 0.32 -6.68 -5.82
N ILE A 25 1.25 -5.73 -5.82
CA ILE A 25 1.00 -4.35 -5.38
C ILE A 25 0.00 -3.65 -6.34
N GLU A 26 0.11 -3.87 -7.65
CA GLU A 26 -0.86 -3.38 -8.64
C GLU A 26 -2.26 -3.96 -8.41
N TRP A 27 -2.33 -5.26 -8.10
CA TRP A 27 -3.60 -5.92 -7.79
C TRP A 27 -4.22 -5.39 -6.50
N MET A 28 -3.40 -5.19 -5.47
CA MET A 28 -3.85 -4.56 -4.22
C MET A 28 -4.34 -3.13 -4.46
N LEU A 29 -3.70 -2.38 -5.37
CA LEU A 29 -4.16 -1.03 -5.74
C LEU A 29 -5.55 -1.11 -6.40
N ALA A 30 -5.73 -2.01 -7.37
CA ALA A 30 -6.99 -2.21 -8.05
C ALA A 30 -8.11 -2.57 -7.06
N GLU A 31 -7.84 -3.49 -6.12
CA GLU A 31 -8.79 -3.88 -5.08
C GLU A 31 -9.13 -2.72 -4.15
N ALA A 32 -8.13 -1.94 -3.70
CA ALA A 32 -8.35 -0.78 -2.85
C ALA A 32 -9.21 0.29 -3.54
N GLN A 33 -8.98 0.52 -4.84
CA GLN A 33 -9.77 1.43 -5.66
C GLN A 33 -11.21 0.93 -5.83
N GLU A 34 -11.41 -0.36 -6.11
CA GLU A 34 -12.73 -0.98 -6.20
C GLU A 34 -13.51 -0.80 -4.89
N GLN A 35 -12.91 -1.15 -3.76
CA GLN A 35 -13.51 -0.97 -2.44
C GLN A 35 -13.87 0.50 -2.18
N MET A 36 -12.99 1.44 -2.55
CA MET A 36 -13.25 2.86 -2.44
C MET A 36 -14.49 3.27 -3.23
N TYR A 37 -14.58 2.92 -4.51
CA TYR A 37 -15.74 3.25 -5.35
C TYR A 37 -17.03 2.57 -4.86
N GLU A 38 -16.93 1.33 -4.39
CA GLU A 38 -18.06 0.60 -3.82
C GLU A 38 -18.62 1.30 -2.58
N GLN A 39 -17.76 1.75 -1.65
CA GLN A 39 -18.21 2.50 -0.49
C GLN A 39 -18.80 3.87 -0.84
N LYS A 40 -18.27 4.53 -1.87
CA LYS A 40 -18.86 5.78 -2.41
C LYS A 40 -20.27 5.53 -2.92
N SER A 41 -20.49 4.46 -3.68
CA SER A 41 -21.82 4.06 -4.16
C SER A 41 -22.78 3.74 -3.00
N LYS A 42 -22.33 2.95 -2.02
CA LYS A 42 -23.09 2.64 -0.79
C LYS A 42 -23.47 3.90 -0.02
N PHE A 43 -22.57 4.86 0.10
CA PHE A 43 -22.85 6.15 0.73
C PHE A 43 -23.97 6.91 0.00
N LEU A 44 -23.89 7.03 -1.33
CA LEU A 44 -24.89 7.74 -2.13
C LEU A 44 -26.27 7.08 -2.01
N HIS A 45 -26.33 5.75 -2.05
CA HIS A 45 -27.56 5.00 -1.84
C HIS A 45 -28.14 5.28 -0.44
N ARG A 46 -27.32 5.17 0.61
CA ARG A 46 -27.73 5.39 2.01
C ARG A 46 -28.19 6.83 2.26
N LYS A 47 -27.56 7.80 1.59
CA LYS A 47 -27.99 9.20 1.62
C LYS A 47 -29.39 9.36 1.03
N ARG A 48 -29.70 8.66 -0.06
CA ARG A 48 -31.03 8.66 -0.70
C ARG A 48 -32.11 8.09 0.21
N VAL A 49 -31.83 6.98 0.91
CA VAL A 49 -32.77 6.35 1.86
C VAL A 49 -32.74 6.97 3.26
N LYS A 50 -32.03 8.10 3.45
CA LYS A 50 -31.88 8.82 4.71
C LYS A 50 -31.32 7.98 5.88
N ASP A 51 -30.52 6.95 5.57
CA ASP A 51 -29.80 6.14 6.56
C ASP A 51 -28.51 6.85 7.00
N LYS A 52 -28.61 7.67 8.06
CA LYS A 52 -27.49 8.47 8.58
C LYS A 52 -26.35 7.60 9.14
N ASP A 53 -26.66 6.48 9.77
CA ASP A 53 -25.67 5.61 10.40
C ASP A 53 -24.92 4.81 9.34
N GLY A 54 -25.63 4.33 8.34
CA GLY A 54 -25.03 3.73 7.16
C GLY A 54 -24.16 4.72 6.39
N CYS A 55 -24.55 5.99 6.28
CA CYS A 55 -23.69 7.02 5.67
C CYS A 55 -22.36 7.14 6.42
N ARG A 56 -22.39 7.23 7.76
CA ARG A 56 -21.16 7.31 8.58
C ARG A 56 -20.27 6.08 8.37
N ARG A 57 -20.86 4.88 8.41
CA ARG A 57 -20.10 3.63 8.16
C ARG A 57 -19.49 3.57 6.77
N ALA A 58 -20.24 3.97 5.73
CA ALA A 58 -19.73 3.97 4.35
C ALA A 58 -18.60 5.00 4.18
N ALA A 59 -18.74 6.20 4.73
CA ALA A 59 -17.71 7.24 4.68
C ALA A 59 -16.41 6.81 5.38
N ALA A 60 -16.49 6.17 6.55
CA ALA A 60 -15.32 5.66 7.25
C ALA A 60 -14.58 4.57 6.44
N LYS A 61 -15.33 3.65 5.84
CA LYS A 61 -14.74 2.61 4.97
C LYS A 61 -14.13 3.21 3.70
N TYR A 62 -14.78 4.20 3.09
CA TYR A 62 -14.25 4.94 1.95
C TYR A 62 -12.91 5.59 2.29
N ALA A 63 -12.81 6.31 3.41
CA ALA A 63 -11.59 6.99 3.82
C ALA A 63 -10.43 6.01 4.02
N ARG A 64 -10.70 4.83 4.62
CA ARG A 64 -9.71 3.77 4.76
C ARG A 64 -9.23 3.24 3.40
N ALA A 65 -10.16 2.88 2.52
CA ALA A 65 -9.82 2.34 1.20
C ALA A 65 -9.05 3.36 0.35
N LYS A 66 -9.45 4.64 0.40
CA LYS A 66 -8.73 5.74 -0.26
C LYS A 66 -7.30 5.85 0.26
N GLY A 67 -7.10 5.84 1.58
CA GLY A 67 -5.76 5.92 2.17
C GLY A 67 -4.85 4.78 1.70
N MET A 68 -5.38 3.56 1.58
CA MET A 68 -4.63 2.42 1.03
C MET A 68 -4.31 2.63 -0.45
N ALA A 69 -5.28 3.07 -1.25
CA ALA A 69 -5.07 3.36 -2.67
C ALA A 69 -4.02 4.45 -2.90
N ASP A 70 -4.04 5.52 -2.09
CA ASP A 70 -3.06 6.61 -2.16
C ASP A 70 -1.64 6.09 -1.86
N VAL A 71 -1.47 5.26 -0.82
CA VAL A 71 -0.17 4.67 -0.45
C VAL A 71 0.33 3.71 -1.52
N LEU A 72 -0.52 2.83 -2.04
CA LEU A 72 -0.13 1.87 -3.08
C LEU A 72 0.24 2.57 -4.37
N LEU A 73 -0.51 3.62 -4.76
CA LEU A 73 -0.20 4.44 -5.92
C LEU A 73 1.15 5.16 -5.75
N TRP A 74 1.44 5.65 -4.53
CA TRP A 74 2.74 6.23 -4.19
C TRP A 74 3.88 5.22 -4.33
N VAL A 75 3.72 3.99 -3.83
CA VAL A 75 4.71 2.91 -3.96
C VAL A 75 4.97 2.55 -5.43
N LEU A 76 3.94 2.53 -6.27
CA LEU A 76 4.05 2.18 -7.69
C LEU A 76 4.67 3.27 -8.56
N GLY A 77 4.72 4.53 -8.09
CA GLY A 77 5.23 5.64 -8.91
C GLY A 77 4.42 5.86 -10.20
N GLY A 78 3.10 5.67 -10.13
CA GLY A 78 2.22 5.67 -11.31
C GLY A 78 2.17 7.01 -12.07
N PRO A 79 1.64 7.02 -13.32
CA PRO A 79 1.51 8.24 -14.12
C PRO A 79 0.76 9.35 -13.37
N GLY A 80 1.40 10.50 -13.17
CA GLY A 80 0.83 11.64 -12.44
C GLY A 80 1.17 11.68 -10.95
N VAL A 81 1.87 10.69 -10.41
CA VAL A 81 2.48 10.76 -9.08
C VAL A 81 3.78 11.55 -9.19
N ILE A 82 3.87 12.68 -8.49
CA ILE A 82 5.12 13.42 -8.35
C ILE A 82 6.05 12.55 -7.50
N ASP A 83 7.21 12.19 -8.06
CA ASP A 83 8.27 11.55 -7.30
C ASP A 83 8.57 12.44 -6.06
N PRO A 84 8.32 11.94 -4.84
CA PRO A 84 8.52 12.71 -3.61
C PRO A 84 9.99 13.09 -3.39
N MET A 85 10.92 12.36 -4.01
CA MET A 85 12.36 12.62 -3.95
C MET A 85 12.84 13.52 -5.09
N ARG A 86 11.94 13.97 -5.98
CA ARG A 86 12.30 14.88 -7.06
C ARG A 86 12.83 16.19 -6.49
N GLY A 87 14.09 16.49 -6.81
CA GLY A 87 14.78 17.70 -6.37
C GLY A 87 15.56 17.57 -5.06
N PHE A 88 15.61 16.37 -4.48
CA PHE A 88 16.60 16.04 -3.45
C PHE A 88 17.88 15.55 -4.15
N GLU A 89 19.04 16.09 -3.75
CA GLU A 89 20.35 15.56 -4.16
C GLU A 89 20.69 14.34 -3.31
N ASP A 90 21.22 13.30 -3.96
CA ASP A 90 21.71 12.14 -3.24
C ASP A 90 22.95 12.57 -2.44
N VAL A 91 22.86 12.51 -1.11
CA VAL A 91 23.93 12.96 -0.20
C VAL A 91 25.23 12.17 -0.45
N SER A 92 25.13 10.99 -1.07
CA SER A 92 26.29 10.18 -1.49
C SER A 92 27.13 10.81 -2.62
N GLU A 93 26.56 11.73 -3.40
CA GLU A 93 27.25 12.46 -4.47
C GLU A 93 27.78 13.83 -4.00
N SER A 94 27.50 14.21 -2.75
CA SER A 94 27.98 15.46 -2.16
C SER A 94 29.49 15.39 -1.92
N SER A 95 30.27 15.98 -2.82
CA SER A 95 31.74 16.06 -2.78
C SER A 95 32.28 16.65 -1.47
N SER A 96 31.46 17.35 -0.69
CA SER A 96 31.80 17.93 0.61
C SER A 96 31.99 16.91 1.75
N LEU A 97 31.45 15.69 1.64
CA LEU A 97 31.59 14.65 2.67
C LEU A 97 32.78 13.69 2.43
N GLN A 98 33.33 13.64 1.22
CA GLN A 98 34.55 12.86 0.96
C GLN A 98 35.79 13.43 1.68
N GLN A 99 35.74 14.69 2.11
CA GLN A 99 36.85 15.39 2.75
C GLN A 99 37.07 15.00 4.23
N PHE A 100 36.11 14.29 4.85
CA PHE A 100 36.22 13.81 6.24
C PHE A 100 36.58 12.32 6.37
N SER A 101 36.86 11.65 5.25
CA SER A 101 37.19 10.21 5.19
C SER A 101 38.70 9.92 5.10
N SER A 102 39.58 10.86 5.48
CA SER A 102 41.04 10.61 5.56
C SER A 102 41.49 10.27 6.97
#